data_AF-A0A6I3HXN0-F1
#
_entry.id   AF-A0A6I3HXN0-F1
#
_cell.length_a   1.000
_cell.length_b   1.000
_cell.length_c   1.000
_cell.angle_alpha   90.00
_cell.angle_beta   90.00
_cell.angle_gamma   90.00
#
_symmetry.space_group_name_H-M   'P 1'
#
loop_
_entity.id
_entity.type
_entity.pdbx_description
1 polymer ?
#
loop_
_entity_poly.entity_id
_entity_poly.type
_entity_poly.pdbx_seq_one_letter_code
_entity_poly.pdbx_strand_id
1 'polypeptide(L)'
;MNQVKNRLTALSMLDRAFRGLPDEKIASLYEGLDEEGQESVQLVASVMGEDLEMPALIEAIRISVAKGRINGDLERMALLLTDKCLADCIAALGDNSDDPSEENLREALPAIIETHSLLVTQVMLASVVTGEAIASPIITRLLKHDDVFKLPPAPVVIMAPLPPLKVDDAERLALKEQRKIRKAAEQEEARRRRAQIASSRRK
;
A
#
# COMPACT_ATOMS: atom_id res chain seq x y z
N MET A 1 -16.70 -5.96 8.94
CA MET A 1 -15.84 -4.85 8.46
C MET A 1 -14.97 -5.41 7.34
N ASN A 2 -14.83 -4.74 6.20
CA ASN A 2 -14.19 -5.35 5.01
C ASN A 2 -12.66 -5.24 5.12
N GLN A 3 -12.00 -6.31 5.56
CA GLN A 3 -10.55 -6.41 5.76
C GLN A 3 -9.76 -5.91 4.54
N VAL A 4 -10.21 -6.24 3.32
CA VAL A 4 -9.59 -5.78 2.08
C VAL A 4 -9.62 -4.26 1.93
N LYS A 5 -10.71 -3.60 2.35
CA LYS A 5 -10.80 -2.13 2.29
C LYS A 5 -9.85 -1.47 3.30
N ASN A 6 -9.73 -2.02 4.50
CA ASN A 6 -8.81 -1.51 5.52
C ASN A 6 -7.36 -1.64 5.05
N ARG A 7 -7.00 -2.81 4.52
CA ARG A 7 -5.69 -3.08 3.93
C ARG A 7 -5.35 -2.12 2.79
N LEU A 8 -6.26 -1.93 1.85
CA LEU A 8 -6.06 -0.98 0.76
C LEU A 8 -5.88 0.46 1.27
N THR A 9 -6.59 0.84 2.32
CA THR A 9 -6.45 2.18 2.93
C THR A 9 -5.09 2.36 3.60
N ALA A 10 -4.60 1.36 4.32
CA ALA A 10 -3.25 1.35 4.89
C ALA A 10 -2.18 1.45 3.79
N LEU A 11 -2.32 0.69 2.70
CA LEU A 11 -1.40 0.75 1.57
C LEU A 11 -1.41 2.10 0.84
N SER A 12 -2.57 2.76 0.73
CA SER A 12 -2.64 4.14 0.23
C SER A 12 -1.86 5.11 1.11
N MET A 13 -1.90 4.90 2.43
CA MET A 13 -1.19 5.73 3.39
C MET A 13 0.32 5.54 3.26
N LEU A 14 0.77 4.29 3.18
CA LEU A 14 2.18 3.95 3.00
C LEU A 14 2.74 4.46 1.67
N ASP A 15 2.03 4.24 0.55
CA ASP A 15 2.41 4.77 -0.76
C ASP A 15 2.56 6.29 -0.72
N ARG A 16 1.63 7.00 -0.07
CA ARG A 16 1.73 8.45 0.11
C ARG A 16 2.93 8.88 0.95
N ALA A 17 3.19 8.18 2.05
CA ALA A 17 4.34 8.47 2.91
C ALA A 17 5.65 8.27 2.14
N PHE A 18 5.79 7.13 1.44
CA PHE A 18 7.00 6.78 0.71
C PHE A 18 7.29 7.75 -0.45
N ARG A 19 6.25 8.17 -1.18
CA ARG A 19 6.39 9.22 -2.22
C ARG A 19 6.88 10.55 -1.67
N GLY A 20 6.68 10.82 -0.38
CA GLY A 20 7.16 12.03 0.29
C GLY A 20 8.65 12.00 0.62
N LEU A 21 9.31 10.83 0.63
CA LEU A 21 10.75 10.74 0.85
C LEU A 21 11.50 11.35 -0.36
N PRO A 22 12.49 12.23 -0.16
CA PRO A 22 13.41 12.66 -1.21
C PRO A 22 14.37 11.53 -1.63
N ASP A 23 14.90 11.61 -2.86
CA ASP A 23 15.84 10.61 -3.38
C ASP A 23 17.14 10.56 -2.57
N GLU A 24 17.63 11.72 -2.10
CA GLU A 24 18.82 11.81 -1.24
C GLU A 24 18.59 11.10 0.10
N LYS A 25 17.35 11.10 0.60
CA LYS A 25 17.01 10.37 1.82
C LYS A 25 16.96 8.86 1.56
N ILE A 26 16.47 8.41 0.42
CA ILE A 26 16.50 7.00 0.04
C ILE A 26 17.94 6.50 -0.10
N ALA A 27 18.82 7.26 -0.77
CA ALA A 27 20.26 6.95 -0.82
C ALA A 27 20.84 6.77 0.57
N SER A 28 20.65 7.77 1.46
CA SER A 28 21.19 7.73 2.81
C SER A 28 20.66 6.56 3.65
N LEU A 29 19.39 6.16 3.46
CA LEU A 29 18.83 4.99 4.14
C LEU A 29 19.46 3.70 3.62
N TYR A 30 19.59 3.56 2.30
CA TYR A 30 20.20 2.40 1.66
C TYR A 30 21.69 2.26 2.03
N GLU A 31 22.47 3.33 1.97
CA GLU A 31 23.88 3.35 2.35
C GLU A 31 24.10 3.04 3.84
N GLY A 32 23.09 3.34 4.67
CA GLY A 32 23.11 3.03 6.10
C GLY A 32 22.80 1.56 6.42
N LEU A 33 22.38 0.76 5.45
CA LEU A 33 22.18 -0.68 5.60
C LEU A 33 23.52 -1.43 5.54
N ASP A 34 23.56 -2.57 6.19
CA ASP A 34 24.63 -3.56 5.99
C ASP A 34 24.49 -4.25 4.63
N GLU A 35 25.46 -5.10 4.30
CA GLU A 35 25.52 -5.80 3.00
C GLU A 35 24.24 -6.64 2.75
N GLU A 36 23.76 -7.38 3.76
CA GLU A 36 22.53 -8.17 3.66
C GLU A 36 21.28 -7.30 3.44
N GLY A 37 21.18 -6.16 4.13
CA GLY A 37 20.10 -5.21 3.92
C GLY A 37 20.14 -4.58 2.54
N GLN A 38 21.33 -4.23 2.04
CA GLN A 38 21.52 -3.69 0.69
C GLN A 38 21.12 -4.71 -0.38
N GLU A 39 21.57 -5.96 -0.25
CA GLU A 39 21.18 -7.06 -1.14
C GLU A 39 19.66 -7.29 -1.12
N SER A 40 19.03 -7.24 0.05
CA SER A 40 17.59 -7.37 0.20
C SER A 40 16.83 -6.25 -0.51
N VAL A 41 17.30 -5.01 -0.42
CA VAL A 41 16.71 -3.87 -1.16
C VAL A 41 16.86 -4.07 -2.67
N GLN A 42 18.04 -4.47 -3.14
CA GLN A 42 18.26 -4.73 -4.57
C GLN A 42 17.40 -5.88 -5.09
N LEU A 43 17.19 -6.92 -4.28
CA LEU A 43 16.30 -8.04 -4.61
C LEU A 43 14.86 -7.57 -4.79
N VAL A 44 14.33 -6.77 -3.86
CA VAL A 44 12.98 -6.21 -3.96
C VAL A 44 12.87 -5.21 -5.13
N ALA A 45 13.95 -4.48 -5.44
CA ALA A 45 14.04 -3.62 -6.61
C ALA A 45 14.23 -4.40 -7.92
N SER A 46 14.41 -5.73 -7.87
CA SER A 46 14.67 -6.62 -9.02
C SER A 46 15.94 -6.28 -9.80
N VAL A 47 16.99 -5.83 -9.11
CA VAL A 47 18.30 -5.43 -9.68
C VAL A 47 19.49 -6.08 -8.96
N MET A 48 19.25 -7.11 -8.14
CA MET A 48 20.30 -7.80 -7.38
C MET A 48 21.35 -8.40 -8.32
N GLY A 49 22.62 -8.09 -8.05
CA GLY A 49 23.76 -8.50 -8.87
C GLY A 49 24.04 -7.59 -10.07
N GLU A 50 23.29 -6.50 -10.23
CA GLU A 50 23.60 -5.43 -11.17
C GLU A 50 24.52 -4.39 -10.51
N ASP A 51 25.55 -3.95 -11.23
CA ASP A 51 26.44 -2.86 -10.81
C ASP A 51 25.82 -1.52 -11.21
N LEU A 52 24.94 -0.99 -10.35
CA LEU A 52 24.19 0.24 -10.58
C LEU A 52 24.75 1.41 -9.77
N GLU A 53 24.92 2.54 -10.44
CA GLU A 53 25.12 3.83 -9.77
C GLU A 53 23.88 4.21 -8.94
N MET A 54 24.09 4.94 -7.83
CA MET A 54 23.03 5.29 -6.87
C MET A 54 21.76 5.88 -7.52
N PRO A 55 21.81 6.82 -8.50
CA PRO A 55 20.60 7.34 -9.13
C PRO A 55 19.78 6.26 -9.84
N ALA A 56 20.42 5.29 -10.49
CA ALA A 56 19.74 4.20 -11.19
C ALA A 56 19.12 3.20 -10.19
N LEU A 57 19.79 2.94 -9.07
CA LEU A 57 19.23 2.14 -7.99
C LEU A 57 17.99 2.82 -7.37
N ILE A 58 18.05 4.12 -7.10
CA ILE A 58 16.89 4.86 -6.58
C ILE A 58 15.72 4.79 -7.56
N GLU A 59 15.96 5.00 -8.87
CA GLU A 59 14.95 4.85 -9.91
C GLU A 59 14.30 3.44 -9.84
N ALA A 60 15.10 2.37 -9.69
CA ALA A 60 14.59 1.01 -9.55
C ALA A 60 13.74 0.82 -8.28
N ILE A 61 14.17 1.35 -7.13
CA ILE A 61 13.40 1.37 -5.88
C ILE A 61 12.05 2.08 -6.10
N ARG A 62 12.06 3.26 -6.74
CA ARG A 62 10.84 4.03 -7.03
C ARG A 62 9.87 3.25 -7.92
N ILE A 63 10.38 2.59 -8.96
CA ILE A 63 9.59 1.77 -9.87
C ILE A 63 8.98 0.57 -9.13
N SER A 64 9.79 -0.12 -8.32
CA SER A 64 9.35 -1.27 -7.52
C SER A 64 8.23 -0.85 -6.56
N VAL A 65 8.41 0.24 -5.82
CA VAL A 65 7.40 0.79 -4.90
C VAL A 65 6.11 1.21 -5.63
N ALA A 66 6.22 1.91 -6.77
CA ALA A 66 5.05 2.39 -7.52
C ALA A 66 4.16 1.24 -8.04
N LYS A 67 4.77 0.11 -8.40
CA LYS A 67 4.06 -1.13 -8.82
C LYS A 67 3.77 -2.06 -7.63
N GLY A 68 4.44 -1.81 -6.51
CA GLY A 68 4.61 -2.71 -5.37
C GLY A 68 3.39 -2.90 -4.47
N ARG A 69 2.31 -2.17 -4.74
CA ARG A 69 1.14 -2.11 -3.87
C ARG A 69 0.37 -3.43 -3.80
N ILE A 70 0.39 -4.23 -4.87
CA ILE A 70 -0.40 -5.48 -4.96
C ILE A 70 0.46 -6.72 -4.67
N ASN A 71 1.74 -6.71 -5.04
CA ASN A 71 2.66 -7.83 -4.84
C ASN A 71 3.45 -7.77 -3.52
N GLY A 72 3.28 -6.69 -2.74
CA GLY A 72 3.87 -6.50 -1.42
C GLY A 72 5.22 -5.78 -1.42
N ASP A 73 5.77 -5.42 -2.58
CA ASP A 73 7.10 -4.80 -2.64
C ASP A 73 7.13 -3.40 -2.03
N LEU A 74 6.02 -2.66 -2.08
CA LEU A 74 5.88 -1.38 -1.36
C LEU A 74 6.16 -1.56 0.13
N GLU A 75 5.57 -2.60 0.73
CA GLU A 75 5.70 -2.87 2.16
C GLU A 75 7.09 -3.38 2.51
N ARG A 76 7.61 -4.34 1.73
CA ARG A 76 8.97 -4.86 1.93
C ARG A 76 10.00 -3.74 1.84
N MET A 77 9.91 -2.90 0.81
CA MET A 77 10.82 -1.79 0.62
C MET A 77 10.74 -0.78 1.76
N ALA A 78 9.52 -0.43 2.19
CA ALA A 78 9.34 0.47 3.33
C ALA A 78 9.91 -0.11 4.63
N LEU A 79 9.70 -1.40 4.90
CA LEU A 79 10.24 -2.06 6.08
C LEU A 79 11.77 -2.07 6.06
N LEU A 80 12.38 -2.54 4.97
CA LEU A 80 13.84 -2.59 4.84
C LEU A 80 14.49 -1.21 5.04
N LEU A 81 13.99 -0.18 4.36
CA LEU A 81 14.57 1.16 4.44
C LEU A 81 14.29 1.88 5.76
N THR A 82 13.32 1.42 6.56
CA THR A 82 12.98 2.06 7.85
C THR A 82 13.23 1.17 9.07
N ASP A 83 13.86 0.02 8.90
CA ASP A 83 14.05 -0.97 9.96
C ASP A 83 14.79 -0.38 11.16
N LYS A 84 15.88 0.35 10.91
CA LYS A 84 16.60 1.06 11.98
C LYS A 84 15.73 2.10 12.71
N CYS A 85 14.89 2.83 11.98
CA CYS A 85 13.98 3.81 12.58
C CYS A 85 12.93 3.13 13.47
N LEU A 86 12.42 1.98 13.04
CA LEU A 86 11.50 1.15 13.82
C LEU A 86 12.19 0.59 15.08
N ALA A 87 13.39 0.05 14.96
CA ALA A 87 14.16 -0.49 16.08
C ALA A 87 14.44 0.59 17.15
N ASP A 88 14.86 1.79 16.72
CA ASP A 88 15.07 2.92 17.63
C ASP A 88 13.75 3.36 18.30
N CYS A 89 12.62 3.31 17.57
CA CYS A 89 11.30 3.61 18.14
C CYS A 89 10.84 2.55 19.17
N ILE A 90 11.08 1.27 18.91
CA ILE A 90 10.80 0.17 19.85
C ILE A 90 11.64 0.37 21.12
N ALA A 91 12.93 0.68 20.97
CA ALA A 91 13.81 0.95 22.10
C ALA A 91 13.34 2.15 22.94
N ALA A 92 12.88 3.23 22.28
CA ALA A 92 12.35 4.40 22.97
C ALA A 92 11.02 4.12 23.71
N LEU A 93 10.18 3.23 23.19
CA LEU A 93 8.93 2.83 23.84
C LEU A 93 9.15 1.84 25.00
N GLY A 94 10.25 1.08 24.98
CA GLY A 94 10.60 0.11 26.01
C GLY A 94 9.51 -0.94 26.20
N ASP A 95 9.11 -1.17 27.46
CA ASP A 95 8.07 -2.14 27.84
C ASP A 95 6.70 -1.85 27.22
N ASN A 96 6.47 -0.63 26.73
CA ASN A 96 5.22 -0.26 26.06
C ASN A 96 5.23 -0.53 24.55
N SER A 97 6.33 -1.05 23.97
CA SER A 97 6.49 -1.18 22.52
C SER A 97 5.46 -2.10 21.84
N ASP A 98 4.97 -3.13 22.55
CA ASP A 98 3.96 -4.07 22.02
C ASP A 98 2.54 -3.49 21.96
N ASP A 99 2.19 -2.61 22.91
CA ASP A 99 0.88 -1.94 22.99
C ASP A 99 1.02 -0.49 23.48
N PRO A 100 1.62 0.40 22.67
CA PRO A 100 1.89 1.76 23.10
C PRO A 100 0.61 2.60 23.09
N SER A 101 0.39 3.37 24.16
CA SER A 101 -0.65 4.38 24.17
C SER A 101 -0.30 5.58 23.27
N GLU A 102 -1.27 6.46 23.01
CA GLU A 102 -0.98 7.70 22.28
C GLU A 102 0.02 8.60 23.02
N GLU A 103 -0.02 8.61 24.36
CA GLU A 103 0.94 9.37 25.18
C GLU A 103 2.36 8.83 25.01
N ASN A 104 2.54 7.49 25.06
CA ASN A 104 3.85 6.88 24.84
C ASN A 104 4.42 7.22 23.45
N LEU A 105 3.59 7.19 22.40
CA LEU A 105 4.02 7.59 21.07
C LEU A 105 4.37 9.08 21.01
N ARG A 106 3.61 9.96 21.66
CA ARG A 106 3.88 11.40 21.68
C ARG A 106 5.17 11.75 22.42
N GLU A 107 5.52 10.98 23.44
CA GLU A 107 6.78 11.12 24.17
C GLU A 107 7.98 10.58 23.37
N ALA A 108 7.84 9.43 22.72
CA ALA A 108 8.93 8.78 22.01
C ALA A 108 9.25 9.42 20.65
N LEU A 109 8.22 9.75 19.85
CA LEU A 109 8.39 10.15 18.45
C LEU A 109 9.24 11.42 18.22
N PRO A 110 9.26 12.45 19.10
CA PRO A 110 10.14 13.60 18.92
C PRO A 110 11.63 13.23 18.77
N ALA A 111 12.15 12.36 19.64
CA ALA A 111 13.54 11.90 19.57
C ALA A 111 13.81 11.08 18.30
N ILE A 112 12.82 10.28 17.87
CA ILE A 112 12.90 9.52 16.61
C ILE A 112 12.95 10.46 15.41
N ILE A 113 12.17 11.54 15.41
CA ILE A 113 12.19 12.56 14.35
C ILE A 113 13.52 13.29 14.31
N GLU A 114 14.11 13.64 15.45
CA GLU A 114 15.43 14.29 15.49
C GLU A 114 16.52 13.40 14.86
N THR A 115 16.43 12.09 15.07
CA THR A 115 17.41 11.12 14.56
C THR A 115 17.17 10.78 13.08
N HIS A 116 15.92 10.50 12.70
CA HIS A 116 15.58 9.90 11.40
C HIS A 116 14.93 10.87 10.42
N SER A 117 14.54 12.07 10.86
CA SER A 117 13.64 13.02 10.19
C SER A 117 12.17 12.60 10.15
N LEU A 118 11.29 13.60 10.08
CA LEU A 118 9.83 13.41 10.05
C LEU A 118 9.37 12.48 8.91
N LEU A 119 9.95 12.61 7.72
CA LEU A 119 9.51 11.85 6.54
C LEU A 119 9.80 10.35 6.68
N VAL A 120 10.95 10.00 7.25
CA VAL A 120 11.32 8.59 7.53
C VAL A 120 10.42 8.02 8.62
N THR A 121 10.23 8.78 9.71
CA THR A 121 9.30 8.39 10.80
C THR A 121 7.87 8.19 10.27
N GLN A 122 7.42 9.01 9.33
CA GLN A 122 6.11 8.85 8.69
C GLN A 122 5.99 7.57 7.85
N VAL A 123 7.04 7.17 7.13
CA VAL A 123 7.07 5.90 6.38
C VAL A 123 7.09 4.71 7.35
N MET A 124 7.91 4.78 8.40
CA MET A 124 7.96 3.76 9.46
C MET A 124 6.60 3.58 10.12
N LEU A 125 5.95 4.67 10.54
CA LEU A 125 4.62 4.61 11.15
C LEU A 125 3.57 4.06 10.18
N ALA A 126 3.63 4.44 8.91
CA ALA A 126 2.72 3.91 7.90
C ALA A 126 2.96 2.40 7.63
N SER A 127 4.20 1.93 7.73
CA SER A 127 4.53 0.50 7.55
C SER A 127 3.99 -0.33 8.73
N VAL A 128 4.06 0.19 9.95
CA VAL A 128 3.42 -0.40 11.15
C VAL A 128 1.91 -0.52 10.98
N VAL A 129 1.26 0.51 10.41
CA VAL A 129 -0.19 0.45 10.09
C VAL A 129 -0.49 -0.63 9.05
N THR A 130 0.36 -0.80 8.02
CA THR A 130 0.19 -1.89 7.05
C THR A 130 0.39 -3.27 7.67
N GLY A 131 1.28 -3.39 8.66
CA GLY A 131 1.49 -4.61 9.45
C GLY A 131 0.36 -4.93 10.44
N GLU A 132 -0.69 -4.11 10.51
CA GLU A 132 -1.85 -4.29 11.39
C GLU A 132 -1.49 -4.39 12.89
N ALA A 133 -0.42 -3.70 13.32
CA ALA A 133 -0.04 -3.64 14.73
C ALA A 133 -1.17 -3.07 15.61
N ILE A 134 -1.17 -3.38 16.91
CA ILE A 134 -2.23 -2.95 17.85
C ILE A 134 -2.38 -1.42 17.85
N ALA A 135 -1.26 -0.69 17.75
CA ALA A 135 -1.23 0.77 17.68
C ALA A 135 -1.76 1.37 16.34
N SER A 136 -2.07 0.56 15.33
CA SER A 136 -2.48 1.02 13.99
C SER A 136 -3.61 2.06 14.00
N PRO A 137 -4.67 1.95 14.83
CA PRO A 137 -5.72 2.98 14.90
C PRO A 137 -5.20 4.33 15.41
N ILE A 138 -4.31 4.32 16.41
CA ILE A 138 -3.69 5.53 16.98
C ILE A 138 -2.78 6.17 15.94
N ILE A 139 -1.90 5.37 15.32
CA ILE A 139 -0.97 5.84 14.30
C ILE A 139 -1.73 6.37 13.06
N THR A 140 -2.80 5.70 12.65
CA THR A 140 -3.68 6.17 11.55
C THR A 140 -4.25 7.56 11.85
N ARG A 141 -4.65 7.82 13.10
CA ARG A 141 -5.16 9.13 13.51
C ARG A 141 -4.05 10.18 13.48
N LEU A 142 -2.86 9.86 13.99
CA LEU A 142 -1.70 10.76 13.95
C LEU A 142 -1.36 11.17 12.51
N LEU A 143 -1.20 10.20 11.61
CA LEU A 143 -0.82 10.43 10.21
C LEU A 143 -1.90 11.14 9.36
N LYS A 144 -3.13 11.25 9.88
CA LYS A 144 -4.25 11.93 9.18
C LYS A 144 -4.59 13.30 9.75
N HIS A 145 -4.48 13.49 11.06
CA HIS A 145 -5.10 14.61 11.75
C HIS A 145 -4.14 15.41 12.63
N ASP A 146 -3.01 14.84 13.02
CA ASP A 146 -2.09 15.52 13.94
C ASP A 146 -1.29 16.62 13.24
N ASP A 147 -1.14 17.78 13.86
CA ASP A 147 -0.49 18.92 13.21
C ASP A 147 1.01 18.74 12.95
N VAL A 148 1.68 17.91 13.75
CA VAL A 148 3.11 17.61 13.62
C VAL A 148 3.31 16.40 12.73
N PHE A 149 2.55 15.32 12.97
CA PHE A 149 2.81 14.03 12.32
C PHE A 149 2.02 13.80 11.03
N LYS A 150 1.00 14.61 10.72
CA LYS A 150 0.16 14.39 9.52
C LYS A 150 1.00 14.30 8.26
N LEU A 151 0.67 13.31 7.44
CA LEU A 151 1.22 13.20 6.11
C LEU A 151 0.80 14.42 5.29
N PRO A 152 1.70 14.96 4.43
CA PRO A 152 1.35 16.05 3.54
C PRO A 152 0.16 15.65 2.64
N PRO A 153 -0.64 16.64 2.18
CA PRO A 153 -1.66 16.40 1.19
C PRO A 153 -1.04 15.69 -0.01
N ALA A 154 -1.69 14.64 -0.51
CA ALA A 154 -1.23 14.01 -1.74
C ALA A 154 -1.26 15.07 -2.86
N PRO A 155 -0.19 15.19 -3.67
CA PRO A 155 -0.24 16.09 -4.82
C PRO A 155 -1.43 15.69 -5.69
N VAL A 156 -2.23 16.68 -6.08
CA VAL A 156 -3.37 16.47 -6.95
C VAL A 156 -2.82 16.01 -8.30
N VAL A 157 -2.87 14.70 -8.56
CA VAL A 157 -2.56 14.17 -9.87
C VAL A 157 -3.69 14.61 -10.78
N ILE A 158 -3.47 15.68 -11.53
CA ILE A 158 -4.35 16.10 -12.63
C ILE A 158 -4.17 15.03 -13.71
N MET A 159 -4.92 13.93 -13.58
CA MET A 159 -5.04 12.97 -14.66
C MET A 159 -5.77 13.69 -15.78
N ALA A 160 -5.08 13.91 -16.90
CA ALA A 160 -5.77 14.24 -18.14
C ALA A 160 -6.86 13.17 -18.33
N PRO A 161 -8.11 13.57 -18.67
CA PRO A 161 -9.16 12.60 -18.93
C PRO A 161 -8.61 11.59 -19.93
N LEU A 162 -8.59 10.31 -19.53
CA LEU A 162 -8.22 9.25 -20.45
C LEU A 162 -9.13 9.43 -21.67
N PRO A 163 -8.58 9.58 -22.89
CA PRO A 163 -9.42 9.58 -24.07
C PRO A 163 -10.25 8.30 -23.99
N PRO A 164 -11.56 8.37 -24.23
CA PRO A 164 -12.39 7.17 -24.18
C PRO A 164 -11.71 6.13 -25.05
N LEU A 165 -11.45 4.95 -24.46
CA LEU A 165 -10.98 3.80 -25.22
C LEU A 165 -11.88 3.71 -26.45
N LYS A 166 -11.30 3.83 -27.64
CA LYS A 166 -11.99 3.57 -28.90
C LYS A 166 -12.29 2.07 -28.93
N VAL A 167 -13.29 1.66 -28.17
CA VAL A 167 -13.93 0.38 -28.34
C VAL A 167 -14.74 0.55 -29.61
N ASP A 168 -14.43 -0.24 -30.63
CA ASP A 168 -15.25 -0.29 -31.84
C ASP A 168 -16.72 -0.48 -31.43
N ASP A 169 -17.59 0.41 -31.90
CA ASP A 169 -19.02 0.36 -31.56
C ASP A 169 -19.62 -1.00 -31.97
N ALA A 170 -19.05 -1.66 -32.98
CA ALA A 170 -19.40 -3.01 -33.40
C ALA A 170 -19.12 -4.07 -32.31
N GLU A 171 -17.96 -4.03 -31.66
CA GLU A 171 -17.62 -4.97 -30.57
C GLU A 171 -18.53 -4.75 -29.35
N ARG A 172 -18.87 -3.49 -29.05
CA ARG A 172 -19.76 -3.15 -27.93
C ARG A 172 -21.21 -3.59 -28.20
N LEU A 173 -21.66 -3.52 -29.46
CA LEU A 173 -22.95 -4.05 -29.91
C LEU A 173 -22.96 -5.59 -29.83
N ALA A 174 -21.93 -6.25 -30.34
CA ALA A 174 -21.80 -7.71 -30.28
C ALA A 174 -21.79 -8.23 -28.84
N LEU A 175 -21.07 -7.57 -27.92
CA LEU A 175 -21.05 -7.95 -26.50
C LEU A 175 -22.41 -7.73 -25.82
N LYS A 176 -23.16 -6.68 -26.20
CA LYS A 176 -24.53 -6.45 -25.70
C LYS A 176 -25.50 -7.54 -26.20
N GLU A 177 -25.38 -7.95 -27.45
CA GLU A 177 -26.19 -9.04 -28.02
C GLU A 177 -25.87 -10.38 -27.37
N GLN A 178 -24.59 -10.73 -27.21
CA GLN A 178 -24.18 -11.94 -26.49
C GLN A 178 -24.72 -11.96 -25.05
N ARG A 179 -24.69 -10.82 -24.35
CA ARG A 179 -25.27 -10.70 -23.00
C ARG A 179 -26.79 -10.85 -22.99
N LYS A 180 -27.50 -10.34 -24.01
CA LYS A 180 -28.95 -10.52 -24.14
C LYS A 180 -29.31 -11.98 -24.40
N ILE A 181 -28.60 -12.65 -25.31
CA ILE A 181 -28.79 -14.06 -25.63
C ILE A 181 -28.55 -14.93 -24.39
N ARG A 182 -27.44 -14.70 -23.68
CA ARG A 182 -27.12 -15.44 -22.45
C ARG A 182 -28.17 -15.23 -21.36
N LYS A 183 -28.62 -13.98 -21.15
CA LYS A 183 -29.69 -13.69 -20.17
C LYS A 183 -31.03 -14.32 -20.55
N ALA A 184 -31.37 -14.35 -21.83
CA ALA A 184 -32.60 -14.98 -22.31
C ALA A 184 -32.56 -16.50 -22.08
N ALA A 185 -31.44 -17.15 -22.41
CA ALA A 185 -31.25 -18.58 -22.17
C ALA A 185 -31.32 -18.92 -20.67
N GLU A 186 -30.66 -18.13 -19.82
CA GLU A 186 -30.68 -18.32 -18.36
C GLU A 186 -32.08 -18.11 -17.76
N GLN A 187 -32.84 -17.13 -18.27
CA GLN A 187 -34.23 -16.91 -17.86
C GLN A 187 -35.16 -18.04 -18.30
N GLU A 188 -34.97 -18.59 -19.50
CA GLU A 188 -35.77 -19.70 -20.00
C GLU A 188 -35.47 -20.99 -19.21
N GLU A 189 -34.21 -21.26 -18.94
CA GLU A 189 -33.79 -22.41 -18.12
C GLU A 189 -34.33 -22.29 -16.69
N ALA A 190 -34.27 -21.08 -16.09
CA ALA A 190 -34.86 -20.82 -14.78
C ALA A 190 -36.39 -21.00 -14.78
N ARG A 191 -37.10 -20.61 -15.85
CA ARG A 191 -38.55 -20.86 -15.99
C ARG A 191 -38.86 -22.35 -16.12
N ARG A 192 -38.08 -23.10 -16.91
CA ARG A 192 -38.23 -24.56 -17.06
C ARG A 192 -37.98 -25.29 -15.73
N ARG A 193 -36.93 -24.91 -14.99
CA ARG A 193 -36.65 -25.45 -13.64
C ARG A 193 -37.78 -25.15 -12.66
N ARG A 194 -38.33 -23.92 -12.66
CA ARG A 194 -39.48 -23.56 -11.81
C ARG A 194 -40.76 -24.34 -12.17
N ALA A 195 -41.03 -24.57 -13.45
CA ALA A 195 -42.17 -25.35 -13.90
C ALA A 195 -42.05 -26.84 -13.52
N GLN A 196 -40.85 -27.41 -13.64
CA GLN A 196 -40.56 -28.78 -13.21
C GLN A 196 -40.77 -28.96 -11.70
N ILE A 197 -40.23 -28.04 -10.88
CA ILE A 197 -40.41 -28.05 -9.41
C ILE A 197 -41.89 -27.88 -9.01
N ALA A 198 -42.66 -27.06 -9.73
CA ALA A 198 -44.09 -26.89 -9.48
C ALA A 198 -44.89 -28.15 -9.85
N SER A 199 -44.49 -28.85 -10.91
CA SER A 199 -45.13 -30.11 -11.35
C SER A 199 -44.83 -31.29 -10.42
N SER A 200 -43.63 -31.35 -9.84
CA SER A 200 -43.23 -32.41 -8.90
C SER A 200 -43.83 -32.24 -7.50
N ARG A 201 -44.35 -31.05 -7.16
CA ARG A 201 -45.08 -30.76 -5.91
C ARG A 201 -46.58 -31.03 -5.96
N ARG A 202 -47.13 -31.36 -7.15
CA ARG A 202 -48.57 -31.66 -7.37
C ARG A 202 -48.87 -33.15 -7.58
N LYS A 203 -47.86 -34.02 -7.45
CA LYS A 203 -48.02 -35.47 -7.25
C LYS A 203 -47.70 -35.80 -5.81
#